data_AF-A0A3M2S9F8-F1
#
_entry.id   AF-A0A3M2S9F8-F1
#
_cell.length_a   1.000
_cell.length_b   1.000
_cell.length_c   1.000
_cell.angle_alpha   90.00
_cell.angle_beta   90.00
_cell.angle_gamma   90.00
#
_symmetry.space_group_name_H-M   'P 1'
#
loop_
_entity.id
_entity.type
_entity.pdbx_description
1 polymer ?
#
loop_
_entity_poly.entity_id
_entity_poly.type
_entity_poly.pdbx_seq_one_letter_code
_entity_poly.pdbx_strand_id
1 'polypeptide(L)'
;MEIDRFQDPHRDHVDDLCESERVWLKEHWGDEFPFLLEHQLTMYDKNERREGRFIMRKTMASESDQRRKRQEGGHEDCTAGSQQHALEELGDHYNSLFADQNFSGVEHEWINGRYGDLKTFLNRFRHKLHEPDGIKQSKKHLQWLIWIEGKLKEAPAFLGIR
;
A
#
# COMPACT_ATOMS: atom_id res chain seq x y z
N MET A 1 18.73 -25.57 48.06
CA MET A 1 18.46 -25.83 46.63
C MET A 1 17.63 -24.66 46.13
N GLU A 2 18.32 -23.61 45.68
CA GLU A 2 17.73 -22.51 44.90
C GLU A 2 17.73 -22.95 43.44
N ILE A 3 16.55 -23.05 42.83
CA ILE A 3 16.42 -23.02 41.37
C ILE A 3 15.70 -21.71 41.04
N ASP A 4 16.46 -20.92 40.31
CA ASP A 4 16.35 -19.51 40.06
C ASP A 4 15.20 -19.16 39.11
N ARG A 5 14.84 -17.88 39.17
CA ARG A 5 13.77 -17.17 38.47
C ARG A 5 14.00 -17.11 36.94
N PHE A 6 13.80 -18.22 36.25
CA PHE A 6 13.61 -18.15 34.80
C PHE A 6 12.18 -17.70 34.49
N GLN A 7 12.07 -16.41 34.22
CA GLN A 7 10.97 -15.75 33.53
C GLN A 7 10.48 -16.62 32.38
N ASP A 8 9.18 -16.92 32.39
CA ASP A 8 8.44 -17.44 31.24
C ASP A 8 8.48 -16.39 30.10
N PRO A 9 9.20 -16.64 28.98
CA PRO A 9 9.32 -15.65 27.90
C PRO A 9 8.16 -15.74 26.90
N HIS A 10 7.16 -16.60 27.11
CA HIS A 10 6.24 -17.01 26.04
C HIS A 10 4.92 -16.23 25.95
N ARG A 11 4.87 -14.95 26.33
CA ARG A 11 3.65 -14.13 26.18
C ARG A 11 3.74 -12.89 25.29
N ASP A 12 4.88 -12.65 24.63
CA ASP A 12 5.04 -11.48 23.75
C ASP A 12 5.32 -11.82 22.27
N HIS A 13 5.32 -13.10 21.85
CA HIS A 13 5.74 -13.51 20.49
C HIS A 13 4.64 -14.17 19.63
N VAL A 14 3.38 -14.18 20.07
CA VAL A 14 2.27 -14.79 19.31
C VAL A 14 1.80 -13.90 18.15
N ASP A 15 2.24 -12.64 18.11
CA ASP A 15 1.82 -11.64 17.13
C ASP A 15 2.90 -11.30 16.07
N ASP A 16 4.03 -12.01 16.05
CA ASP A 16 5.07 -11.84 15.03
C ASP A 16 4.95 -12.88 13.91
N LEU A 17 5.08 -12.42 12.66
CA LEU A 17 5.12 -13.29 11.48
C LEU A 17 6.37 -14.18 11.52
N CYS A 18 6.18 -15.49 11.39
CA CYS A 18 7.27 -16.43 11.20
C CYS A 18 7.83 -16.36 9.78
N GLU A 19 9.03 -16.90 9.57
CA GLU A 19 9.76 -16.77 8.31
C GLU A 19 8.97 -17.30 7.10
N SER A 20 8.27 -18.42 7.25
CA SER A 20 7.43 -18.97 6.17
C SER A 20 6.24 -18.09 5.81
N GLU A 21 5.66 -17.37 6.77
CA GLU A 21 4.59 -16.41 6.51
C GLU A 21 5.12 -15.17 5.80
N ARG A 22 6.31 -14.69 6.20
CA ARG A 22 6.99 -13.57 5.55
C ARG A 22 7.34 -13.90 4.10
N VAL A 23 7.86 -15.10 3.85
CA VAL A 23 8.17 -15.57 2.49
C VAL A 23 6.89 -15.67 1.67
N TRP A 24 5.83 -16.27 2.21
CA TRP A 24 4.57 -16.40 1.49
C TRP A 24 3.95 -15.05 1.15
N LEU A 25 3.91 -14.12 2.11
CA LEU A 25 3.48 -12.74 1.88
C LEU A 25 4.32 -12.07 0.82
N LYS A 26 5.65 -12.22 0.87
CA LYS A 26 6.55 -11.65 -0.13
C LYS A 26 6.32 -12.21 -1.54
N GLU A 27 6.03 -13.51 -1.64
CA GLU A 27 5.76 -14.18 -2.91
C GLU A 27 4.42 -13.78 -3.55
N HIS A 28 3.38 -13.54 -2.73
CA HIS A 28 2.01 -13.35 -3.23
C HIS A 28 1.53 -11.90 -3.17
N TRP A 29 2.01 -11.11 -2.20
CA TRP A 29 1.50 -9.78 -1.86
C TRP A 29 2.60 -8.73 -1.65
N GLY A 30 3.87 -9.13 -1.66
CA GLY A 30 5.02 -8.30 -1.33
C GLY A 30 5.26 -8.12 0.17
N ASP A 31 4.22 -7.84 0.95
CA ASP A 31 4.29 -7.65 2.41
C ASP A 31 2.91 -7.88 3.10
N GLU A 32 2.86 -7.81 4.44
CA GLU A 32 1.63 -7.94 5.24
C GLU A 32 0.63 -6.82 4.97
N PHE A 33 1.11 -5.59 4.77
CA PHE A 33 0.24 -4.42 4.58
C PHE A 33 -0.66 -4.52 3.34
N PRO A 34 -0.14 -4.82 2.12
CA PRO A 34 -0.97 -5.04 0.94
C PRO A 34 -2.01 -6.16 1.13
N PHE A 35 -1.62 -7.25 1.79
CA PHE A 35 -2.50 -8.37 2.08
C PHE A 35 -3.68 -7.94 2.98
N LEU A 36 -3.41 -7.24 4.09
CA LEU A 36 -4.46 -6.77 5.00
C LEU A 36 -5.42 -5.81 4.30
N LEU A 37 -4.87 -4.87 3.51
CA LEU A 37 -5.66 -3.86 2.82
C LEU A 37 -6.62 -4.48 1.79
N GLU A 38 -6.19 -5.48 1.02
CA GLU A 38 -7.05 -6.20 0.07
C GLU A 38 -8.23 -6.89 0.78
N HIS A 39 -7.98 -7.39 1.99
CA HIS A 39 -9.02 -8.00 2.82
C HIS A 39 -9.86 -6.97 3.59
N GLN A 40 -9.72 -5.67 3.30
CA GLN A 40 -10.39 -4.56 3.99
C GLN A 40 -10.09 -4.51 5.50
N LEU A 41 -8.87 -4.90 5.87
CA LEU A 41 -8.36 -4.92 7.24
C LEU A 41 -7.24 -3.87 7.40
N THR A 42 -7.17 -3.25 8.56
CA THR A 42 -6.14 -2.26 8.86
C THR A 42 -4.94 -2.88 9.60
N MET A 43 -3.73 -2.46 9.21
CA MET A 43 -2.50 -2.79 9.96
C MET A 43 -2.44 -2.10 11.33
N TYR A 44 -3.27 -1.06 11.53
CA TYR A 44 -3.23 -0.19 12.71
C TYR A 44 -4.14 -0.69 13.84
N ASP A 45 -5.08 -1.58 13.55
CA ASP A 45 -5.88 -2.27 14.55
C ASP A 45 -5.32 -3.68 14.80
N LYS A 46 -5.06 -4.00 16.07
CA LYS A 46 -4.45 -5.28 16.43
C LYS A 46 -5.39 -6.46 16.18
N ASN A 47 -6.70 -6.27 16.28
CA ASN A 47 -7.66 -7.34 16.04
C ASN A 47 -7.82 -7.58 14.54
N GLU A 48 -7.90 -6.53 13.73
CA GLU A 48 -7.95 -6.65 12.27
C GLU A 48 -6.65 -7.22 11.69
N ARG A 49 -5.50 -6.82 12.23
CA ARG A 49 -4.22 -7.42 11.87
C ARG A 49 -4.16 -8.91 12.23
N ARG A 50 -4.72 -9.30 13.38
CA ARG A 50 -4.84 -10.72 13.79
C ARG A 50 -5.82 -11.49 12.89
N GLU A 51 -6.95 -10.89 12.54
CA GLU A 51 -7.95 -11.44 11.62
C GLU A 51 -7.30 -11.73 10.26
N GLY A 52 -6.55 -10.77 9.73
CA GLY A 52 -5.85 -10.95 8.47
C GLY A 52 -4.80 -12.04 8.54
N ARG A 53 -4.02 -12.11 9.62
CA ARG A 53 -3.09 -13.23 9.82
C ARG A 53 -3.79 -14.58 9.92
N PHE A 54 -4.99 -14.64 10.47
CA PHE A 54 -5.80 -15.86 10.48
C PHE A 54 -6.23 -16.26 9.07
N ILE A 55 -6.71 -15.30 8.27
CA ILE A 55 -7.06 -15.51 6.85
C ILE A 55 -5.84 -16.00 6.08
N MET A 56 -4.69 -15.32 6.22
CA MET A 56 -3.42 -15.70 5.58
C MET A 56 -3.04 -17.15 5.88
N ARG A 57 -3.02 -17.54 7.16
CA ARG A 57 -2.67 -18.91 7.58
C ARG A 57 -3.63 -19.96 6.99
N LYS A 58 -4.92 -19.64 6.92
CA LYS A 58 -5.93 -20.52 6.30
C LYS A 58 -5.70 -20.66 4.81
N THR A 59 -5.40 -19.57 4.11
CA THR A 59 -5.08 -19.57 2.67
C THR A 59 -3.81 -20.37 2.39
N MET A 60 -2.73 -20.13 3.14
CA MET A 60 -1.48 -20.90 3.05
C MET A 60 -1.71 -22.40 3.25
N ALA A 61 -2.49 -22.79 4.26
CA ALA A 61 -2.82 -24.20 4.50
C ALA A 61 -3.59 -24.82 3.33
N SER A 62 -4.60 -24.12 2.81
CA SER A 62 -5.39 -24.57 1.65
C SER A 62 -4.52 -24.75 0.40
N GLU A 63 -3.61 -23.82 0.12
CA GLU A 63 -2.67 -23.94 -1.00
C GLU A 63 -1.73 -25.15 -0.83
N SER A 64 -1.25 -25.39 0.39
CA SER A 64 -0.38 -26.54 0.68
C SER A 64 -1.10 -27.88 0.46
N ASP A 65 -2.38 -27.99 0.86
CA ASP A 65 -3.21 -29.17 0.61
C ASP A 65 -3.52 -29.34 -0.88
N GLN A 66 -3.72 -28.24 -1.60
CA GLN A 66 -3.98 -28.29 -3.03
C GLN A 66 -2.72 -28.66 -3.83
N ARG A 67 -1.53 -28.24 -3.41
CA ARG A 67 -0.25 -28.69 -3.97
C ARG A 67 -0.03 -30.20 -3.76
N ARG A 68 -0.41 -30.74 -2.60
CA ARG A 68 -0.35 -32.20 -2.33
C ARG A 68 -1.31 -32.98 -3.24
N LYS A 69 -2.53 -32.48 -3.46
CA LYS A 69 -3.51 -33.09 -4.37
C LYS A 69 -3.11 -33.01 -5.84
N ARG A 70 -2.39 -31.96 -6.26
CA ARG A 70 -1.88 -31.79 -7.64
C ARG A 70 -0.71 -32.70 -7.98
N GLN A 71 -0.03 -33.31 -7.00
CA GLN A 71 1.00 -34.32 -7.27
C GLN A 71 0.42 -35.70 -7.62
N GLU A 72 -0.89 -35.91 -7.46
CA GLU A 72 -1.60 -37.14 -7.85
C GLU A 72 -2.37 -37.02 -9.17
N GLY A 73 -2.40 -35.85 -9.81
CA GLY A 73 -3.10 -35.62 -11.07
C GLY A 73 -2.30 -34.70 -11.97
N GLY A 74 -1.48 -35.29 -12.85
CA GLY A 74 -0.75 -34.55 -13.87
C GLY A 74 -1.70 -33.92 -14.89
N HIS A 75 -1.58 -32.61 -15.11
CA HIS A 75 -1.50 -31.94 -16.41
C HIS A 75 -1.28 -30.43 -16.18
N GLU A 76 -0.29 -29.91 -16.90
CA GLU A 76 0.05 -28.50 -17.16
C GLU A 76 -1.18 -27.59 -17.43
N ASP A 77 -1.21 -26.28 -17.16
CA ASP A 77 -0.29 -25.18 -17.46
C ASP A 77 -0.77 -23.96 -16.65
N CYS A 78 0.09 -22.98 -16.36
CA CYS A 78 -0.25 -21.56 -16.25
C CYS A 78 1.03 -20.75 -15.98
N THR A 79 1.71 -20.44 -17.08
CA THR A 79 2.44 -19.19 -17.38
C THR A 79 2.90 -18.36 -16.17
N ALA A 80 4.13 -18.63 -15.74
CA ALA A 80 4.93 -17.72 -14.93
C ALA A 80 5.38 -16.53 -15.79
N GLY A 81 4.57 -15.46 -15.83
CA GLY A 81 4.99 -14.22 -16.49
C GLY A 81 3.96 -13.11 -16.39
N SER A 82 3.89 -12.40 -15.25
CA SER A 82 3.39 -11.00 -15.22
C SER A 82 3.51 -10.30 -13.84
N GLN A 83 4.50 -10.61 -12.99
CA GLN A 83 4.51 -10.03 -11.64
C GLN A 83 4.84 -8.52 -11.59
N GLN A 84 5.52 -7.97 -12.60
CA GLN A 84 5.84 -6.53 -12.63
C GLN A 84 4.67 -5.65 -13.10
N HIS A 85 3.90 -6.09 -14.11
CA HIS A 85 2.73 -5.35 -14.59
C HIS A 85 1.60 -5.37 -13.55
N ALA A 86 1.42 -6.52 -12.87
CA ALA A 86 0.45 -6.66 -11.78
C ALA A 86 0.73 -5.72 -10.61
N LEU A 87 2.00 -5.43 -10.29
CA LEU A 87 2.37 -4.57 -9.16
C LEU A 87 2.21 -3.08 -9.48
N GLU A 88 2.36 -2.65 -10.75
CA GLU A 88 2.04 -1.29 -11.20
C GLU A 88 0.53 -1.04 -11.24
N GLU A 89 -0.26 -1.96 -11.80
CA GLU A 89 -1.74 -1.85 -11.82
C GLU A 89 -2.33 -1.76 -10.39
N LEU A 90 -1.75 -2.52 -9.45
CA LEU A 90 -2.17 -2.50 -8.06
C LEU A 90 -1.79 -1.18 -7.36
N GLY A 91 -0.62 -0.62 -7.67
CA GLY A 91 -0.20 0.70 -7.18
C GLY A 91 -1.11 1.83 -7.64
N ASP A 92 -1.58 1.77 -8.89
CA ASP A 92 -2.52 2.74 -9.43
C ASP A 92 -3.91 2.63 -8.78
N HIS A 93 -4.41 1.41 -8.56
CA HIS A 93 -5.67 1.17 -7.87
C HIS A 93 -5.62 1.74 -6.44
N TYR A 94 -4.56 1.43 -5.68
CA TYR A 94 -4.40 1.98 -4.32
C TYR A 94 -4.28 3.50 -4.33
N ASN A 95 -3.51 4.08 -5.24
CA ASN A 95 -3.41 5.53 -5.36
C ASN A 95 -4.79 6.18 -5.63
N SER A 96 -5.62 5.57 -6.48
CA SER A 96 -6.99 6.06 -6.73
C SER A 96 -7.87 5.97 -5.48
N LEU A 97 -7.80 4.86 -4.73
CA LEU A 97 -8.58 4.69 -3.51
C LEU A 97 -8.22 5.74 -2.44
N PHE A 98 -6.91 5.97 -2.22
CA PHE A 98 -6.45 6.99 -1.28
C PHE A 98 -6.74 8.41 -1.78
N ALA A 99 -6.81 8.62 -3.09
CA ALA A 99 -7.11 9.91 -3.69
C ALA A 99 -8.51 10.41 -3.32
N ASP A 100 -9.51 9.56 -3.51
CA ASP A 100 -10.92 9.92 -3.35
C ASP A 100 -11.24 10.25 -1.89
N GLN A 101 -10.51 9.63 -0.95
CA GLN A 101 -10.69 9.85 0.48
C GLN A 101 -9.96 11.09 1.00
N ASN A 102 -8.88 11.54 0.33
CA ASN A 102 -7.95 12.54 0.91
C ASN A 102 -7.84 13.86 0.13
N PHE A 103 -8.15 13.84 -1.16
CA PHE A 103 -8.13 15.01 -2.03
C PHE A 103 -9.56 15.46 -2.32
N SER A 104 -9.82 16.75 -2.15
CA SER A 104 -11.10 17.37 -2.47
C SER A 104 -11.34 17.46 -3.98
N GLY A 105 -12.60 17.61 -4.41
CA GLY A 105 -12.94 17.78 -5.81
C GLY A 105 -12.22 18.96 -6.49
N VAL A 106 -11.98 20.04 -5.76
CA VAL A 106 -11.22 21.21 -6.25
C VAL A 106 -9.75 20.87 -6.46
N GLU A 107 -9.15 20.08 -5.56
CA GLU A 107 -7.77 19.61 -5.70
C GLU A 107 -7.63 18.65 -6.90
N HIS A 108 -8.62 17.77 -7.11
CA HIS A 108 -8.70 16.90 -8.28
C HIS A 108 -8.81 17.69 -9.59
N GLU A 109 -9.71 18.67 -9.64
CA GLU A 109 -9.91 19.50 -10.83
C GLU A 109 -8.65 20.32 -11.16
N TRP A 110 -7.98 20.86 -10.14
CA TRP A 110 -6.72 21.57 -10.33
C TRP A 110 -5.61 20.65 -10.86
N ILE A 111 -5.48 19.44 -10.29
CA ILE A 111 -4.50 18.45 -10.77
C ILE A 111 -4.81 18.03 -12.21
N ASN A 112 -6.06 17.70 -12.50
CA ASN A 112 -6.52 17.31 -13.83
C ASN A 112 -6.22 18.40 -14.87
N GLY A 113 -6.54 19.67 -14.56
CA GLY A 113 -6.25 20.79 -15.46
C GLY A 113 -4.75 21.03 -15.75
N ARG A 114 -3.83 20.49 -14.94
CA ARG A 114 -2.38 20.73 -15.05
C ARG A 114 -1.57 19.52 -15.51
N TYR A 115 -1.95 18.35 -15.03
CA TYR A 115 -1.22 17.09 -15.21
C TYR A 115 -2.06 16.06 -15.96
N GLY A 116 -3.33 16.33 -16.26
CA GLY A 116 -4.26 15.44 -16.95
C GLY A 116 -4.92 14.41 -16.03
N ASP A 117 -4.18 13.84 -15.10
CA ASP A 117 -4.74 12.97 -14.07
C ASP A 117 -3.87 12.94 -12.81
N LEU A 118 -4.43 12.39 -11.74
CA LEU A 118 -3.72 12.26 -10.47
C LEU A 118 -2.53 11.30 -10.57
N LYS A 119 -2.66 10.21 -11.32
CA LYS A 119 -1.57 9.24 -11.51
C LYS A 119 -0.32 9.91 -12.06
N THR A 120 -0.48 10.77 -13.05
CA THR A 120 0.57 11.53 -13.71
C THR A 120 1.20 12.54 -12.76
N PHE A 121 0.39 13.22 -11.93
CA PHE A 121 0.91 14.08 -10.86
C PHE A 121 1.77 13.29 -9.86
N LEU A 122 1.24 12.18 -9.33
CA LEU A 122 1.95 11.35 -8.36
C LEU A 122 3.24 10.77 -8.94
N ASN A 123 3.19 10.23 -10.16
CA ASN A 123 4.37 9.70 -10.86
C ASN A 123 5.41 10.78 -11.11
N ARG A 124 4.99 11.99 -11.50
CA ARG A 124 5.89 13.10 -11.78
C ARG A 124 6.70 13.54 -10.55
N PHE A 125 6.08 13.52 -9.38
CA PHE A 125 6.72 13.88 -8.12
C PHE A 125 7.16 12.66 -7.29
N ARG A 126 7.03 11.45 -7.85
CA ARG A 126 7.34 10.16 -7.21
C ARG A 126 6.66 9.98 -5.85
N HIS A 127 5.44 10.49 -5.75
CA HIS A 127 4.63 10.33 -4.55
C HIS A 127 3.91 8.98 -4.56
N LYS A 128 3.90 8.34 -3.39
CA LYS A 128 3.25 7.05 -3.15
C LYS A 128 2.21 7.24 -2.06
N LEU A 129 0.93 7.25 -2.39
CA LEU A 129 -0.12 7.57 -1.42
C LEU A 129 -0.34 6.46 -0.38
N HIS A 130 0.11 5.24 -0.66
CA HIS A 130 0.09 4.14 0.29
C HIS A 130 1.15 4.28 1.41
N GLU A 131 2.13 5.20 1.28
CA GLU A 131 3.09 5.47 2.35
C GLU A 131 2.45 6.37 3.42
N PRO A 132 2.74 6.15 4.72
CA PRO A 132 2.09 6.88 5.83
C PRO A 132 2.29 8.40 5.79
N ASP A 133 3.37 8.88 5.17
CA ASP A 133 3.61 10.30 4.92
C ASP A 133 3.36 10.71 3.46
N GLY A 134 3.10 9.78 2.57
CA GLY A 134 2.95 10.03 1.14
C GLY A 134 1.78 10.94 0.83
N ILE A 135 0.62 10.72 1.47
CA ILE A 135 -0.56 11.60 1.34
C ILE A 135 -0.25 13.00 1.86
N LYS A 136 0.33 13.09 3.05
CA LYS A 136 0.64 14.37 3.70
C LYS A 136 1.66 15.18 2.91
N GLN A 137 2.69 14.52 2.37
CA GLN A 137 3.69 15.14 1.51
C GLN A 137 3.07 15.61 0.18
N SER A 138 2.30 14.75 -0.48
CA SER A 138 1.63 15.09 -1.74
C SER A 138 0.70 16.29 -1.57
N LYS A 139 -0.06 16.33 -0.47
CA LYS A 139 -1.00 17.42 -0.19
C LYS A 139 -0.30 18.74 0.12
N LYS A 140 0.78 18.71 0.92
CA LYS A 140 1.61 19.90 1.16
C LYS A 140 2.22 20.43 -0.14
N HIS A 141 2.72 19.52 -0.98
CA HIS A 141 3.29 19.88 -2.27
C HIS A 141 2.22 20.50 -3.18
N LEU A 142 1.04 19.88 -3.29
CA LEU A 142 -0.07 20.40 -4.06
C LEU A 142 -0.49 21.81 -3.59
N GLN A 143 -0.66 22.01 -2.28
CA GLN A 143 -1.02 23.30 -1.72
C GLN A 143 0.05 24.37 -1.99
N TRP A 144 1.32 24.00 -1.92
CA TRP A 144 2.44 24.89 -2.28
C TRP A 144 2.40 25.29 -3.76
N LEU A 145 2.11 24.35 -4.67
CA LEU A 145 1.97 24.64 -6.10
C LEU A 145 0.78 25.58 -6.38
N ILE A 146 -0.38 25.31 -5.78
CA ILE A 146 -1.57 26.17 -5.90
C ILE A 146 -1.26 27.58 -5.37
N TRP A 147 -0.57 27.68 -4.24
CA TRP A 147 -0.21 28.97 -3.64
C TRP A 147 0.77 29.76 -4.51
N ILE A 148 1.84 29.14 -5.02
CA ILE A 148 2.80 29.79 -5.93
C ILE A 148 2.10 30.29 -7.18
N GLU A 149 1.20 29.48 -7.74
CA GLU A 149 0.50 29.86 -8.95
C GLU A 149 -0.49 31.01 -8.71
N GLY A 150 -1.19 31.02 -7.57
CA GLY A 150 -1.99 32.17 -7.14
C GLY A 150 -1.14 33.45 -7.05
N LYS A 151 0.08 33.34 -6.51
CA LYS A 151 1.02 34.46 -6.43
C LYS A 151 1.54 34.92 -7.79
N LEU A 152 1.76 34.01 -8.75
CA LEU A 152 2.16 34.34 -10.11
C LEU A 152 1.03 35.03 -10.91
N LYS A 153 -0.23 34.68 -10.64
CA LYS A 153 -1.41 35.34 -11.25
C LYS A 153 -1.67 36.74 -10.68
N GLU A 154 -1.28 36.99 -9.43
CA GLU A 154 -1.31 38.33 -8.80
C GLU A 154 -0.12 39.22 -9.22
N ALA A 155 0.91 38.66 -9.86
CA ALA A 155 2.13 39.38 -10.21
C ALA A 155 2.07 40.37 -11.40
N PRO A 156 1.10 40.38 -12.34
CA PRO A 156 1.14 41.32 -13.47
C PRO A 156 0.48 42.67 -13.17
N ALA A 157 0.67 43.23 -11.97
CA ALA A 157 0.38 44.65 -11.69
C ALA A 157 1.60 45.46 -11.24
N PHE A 158 2.75 44.83 -11.00
CA PHE A 158 3.95 45.52 -10.46
C PHE A 158 5.11 45.69 -11.44
N LEU A 159 4.98 45.24 -12.69
CA LEU A 159 5.90 45.64 -13.76
C LEU A 159 5.17 46.55 -14.74
N GLY A 160 4.73 47.70 -14.22
CA GLY A 160 4.61 48.92 -15.01
C GLY A 160 5.99 49.30 -15.54
N ILE A 161 6.40 48.71 -16.66
CA ILE A 161 7.43 49.28 -17.52
C ILE A 161 6.68 50.15 -18.53
N ARG A 162 6.46 51.38 -18.06
CA ARG A 162 6.52 52.68 -18.72
C ARG A 162 6.47 52.73 -20.25
#